data_AF-A0A920LE47-F1
#
_entry.id   AF-A0A920LE47-F1
#
_cell.length_a   1.000
_cell.length_b   1.000
_cell.length_c   1.000
_cell.angle_alpha   90.00
_cell.angle_beta   90.00
_cell.angle_gamma   90.00
#
_symmetry.space_group_name_H-M   'P 1'
#
loop_
_entity.id
_entity.type
_entity.pdbx_description
1 polymer ?
#
loop_
_entity_poly.entity_id
_entity_poly.type
_entity_poly.pdbx_seq_one_letter_code
_entity_poly.pdbx_strand_id
1 'polypeptide(L)'
;MKKIQVFNKGNPSLARIRTISLGLKNPSTNIGDNLSGEVWFNELRLSDIKVEGGWAAVGNIDANLADFADISFSGRISSSGFGSIDKSPNEMNNDNYSQYNFISNVNAGQILPPKWGIQIPISYTFSKEITKPKYDGYYSDLTLDEVISVSQNKDSVRNQSSVISKSKSFSVLGLSKRKINQSKKKFYDIENFSFSYAYNETDYVDFETDFNNKKMVRANGTYSYNFNSEPIFIFKKLLSNSNSKYLDFIKNININPLPNNLSFSGNFDRLLNKQKFREINYSGISSNNQIPIPLLVQANYLFRWSMSLSHNLTNSLNLNYNATNDNIINVNNILGTDLKKDDLNLFDDFLNIGDVDYFNQNLTINYSLPLSSIPYLDFIQSSYTYSGNFNWQSGSDILNNVTDSNGIVLGNISTIQNSNNQSIVASLNFDKFYRNFKFLNKKIHFLI
;
A
#
# COMPACT_ATOMS: atom_id res chain seq x y z
N MET A 1 37.99 43.52 34.23
CA MET A 1 37.25 42.28 33.95
C MET A 1 35.77 42.61 33.87
N LYS A 2 35.11 42.45 32.70
CA LYS A 2 33.67 42.68 32.58
C LYS A 2 32.92 41.53 33.28
N LYS A 3 32.25 41.83 34.40
CA LYS A 3 31.37 40.89 35.10
C LYS A 3 30.05 40.80 34.35
N ILE A 4 29.88 39.79 33.50
CA ILE A 4 28.57 39.42 32.97
C ILE A 4 27.90 38.56 34.04
N GLN A 5 26.69 38.92 34.45
CA GLN A 5 25.86 38.08 35.33
C GLN A 5 24.83 37.37 34.46
N VAL A 6 24.89 36.04 34.46
CA VAL A 6 23.92 35.19 33.75
C VAL A 6 22.89 34.72 34.77
N PHE A 7 21.63 34.97 34.48
CA PHE A 7 20.51 34.48 35.27
C PHE A 7 19.69 33.52 34.43
N ASN A 8 19.33 32.37 35.01
CA ASN A 8 18.40 31.44 34.39
C ASN A 8 17.08 31.45 35.16
N LYS A 9 15.95 31.44 34.44
CA LYS A 9 14.61 31.29 34.98
C LYS A 9 13.89 30.21 34.17
N GLY A 10 13.68 29.04 34.77
CA GLY A 10 13.14 27.86 34.09
C GLY A 10 14.23 27.07 33.35
N ASN A 11 13.82 26.35 32.30
CA ASN A 11 14.70 25.59 31.41
C ASN A 11 14.66 26.19 29.98
N PRO A 12 15.24 27.38 29.74
CA PRO A 12 15.40 27.90 28.40
C PRO A 12 16.33 26.99 27.60
N SER A 13 16.06 26.84 26.30
CA SER A 13 16.89 26.03 25.40
C SER A 13 17.55 26.92 24.35
N LEU A 14 18.86 26.76 24.18
CA LEU A 14 19.60 27.43 23.10
C LEU A 14 19.34 26.81 21.72
N ALA A 15 18.77 25.60 21.68
CA ALA A 15 18.43 24.91 20.43
C ALA A 15 17.33 25.62 19.63
N ARG A 16 16.43 26.35 20.32
CA ARG A 16 15.33 27.06 19.67
C ARG A 16 15.03 28.40 20.33
N ILE A 17 15.87 29.38 20.04
CA ILE A 17 15.66 30.77 20.45
C ILE A 17 14.51 31.37 19.62
N ARG A 18 13.38 31.65 20.26
CA ARG A 18 12.21 32.29 19.61
C ARG A 18 12.17 33.80 19.79
N THR A 19 12.65 34.27 20.93
CA THR A 19 12.57 35.69 21.31
C THR A 19 13.93 36.11 21.86
N ILE A 20 14.48 37.16 21.28
CA ILE A 20 15.64 37.87 21.81
C ILE A 20 15.15 39.25 22.18
N SER A 21 15.23 39.59 23.47
CA SER A 21 14.87 40.92 23.98
C SER A 21 16.12 41.63 24.46
N LEU A 22 16.39 42.80 23.89
CA LEU A 22 17.43 43.71 24.34
C LEU A 22 16.76 44.82 25.16
N GLY A 23 17.33 45.16 26.30
CA GLY A 23 16.75 46.16 27.20
C GLY A 23 17.78 46.74 28.15
N LEU A 24 17.42 47.87 28.76
CA LEU A 24 18.24 48.56 29.75
C LEU A 24 17.65 48.35 31.13
N LYS A 25 18.49 47.98 32.10
CA LYS A 25 18.09 47.85 33.50
C LYS A 25 18.81 48.94 34.30
N ASN A 26 18.05 49.82 34.94
CA ASN A 26 18.60 50.79 35.89
C ASN A 26 19.15 50.00 37.10
N PRO A 27 20.47 50.08 37.41
CA PRO A 27 21.05 49.38 38.54
C PRO A 27 20.83 50.09 39.87
N SER A 28 20.23 51.30 39.89
CA SER A 28 20.00 52.02 41.15
C SER A 28 19.12 51.21 42.08
N THR A 29 19.55 51.14 43.34
CA THR A 29 18.85 50.49 44.45
C THR A 29 17.92 51.45 45.19
N ASN A 30 17.95 52.75 44.87
CA ASN A 30 17.13 53.78 45.50
C ASN A 30 15.99 54.21 44.57
N ILE A 31 14.78 54.32 45.12
CA ILE A 31 13.60 54.78 44.40
C ILE A 31 13.76 56.28 44.11
N GLY A 32 13.69 56.67 42.83
CA GLY A 32 13.76 58.08 42.39
C GLY A 32 15.07 58.48 41.69
N ASP A 33 16.07 57.60 41.67
CA ASP A 33 17.31 57.84 40.92
C ASP A 33 17.07 57.68 39.41
N ASN A 34 16.91 58.83 38.74
CA ASN A 34 16.77 58.89 37.29
C ASN A 34 18.12 58.75 36.62
N LEU A 35 18.27 57.70 35.81
CA LEU A 35 19.42 57.53 34.93
C LEU A 35 19.02 57.94 33.51
N SER A 36 19.74 58.90 32.94
CA SER A 36 19.58 59.31 31.53
C SER A 36 20.84 58.95 30.76
N GLY A 37 20.68 58.29 29.62
CA GLY A 37 21.79 57.89 28.78
C GLY A 37 21.29 57.34 27.46
N GLU A 38 22.15 57.41 26.46
CA GLU A 38 21.91 56.86 25.14
C GLU A 38 22.69 55.55 25.00
N VAL A 39 22.00 54.48 24.62
CA VAL A 39 22.61 53.16 24.42
C VAL A 39 22.29 52.69 23.01
N TRP A 40 23.36 52.43 22.26
CA TRP A 40 23.28 51.94 20.89
C TRP A 40 23.61 50.45 20.87
N PHE A 41 22.72 49.64 20.29
CA PHE A 41 23.00 48.25 19.92
C PHE A 41 23.32 48.22 18.44
N ASN A 42 24.49 47.69 18.06
CA ASN A 42 24.93 47.65 16.67
C ASN A 42 24.73 46.26 16.06
N GLU A 43 25.56 45.29 16.45
CA GLU A 43 25.58 43.95 15.85
C GLU A 43 25.39 42.86 16.91
N LEU A 44 24.51 41.91 16.61
CA LEU A 44 24.37 40.66 17.34
C LEU A 44 24.81 39.52 16.42
N ARG A 45 25.98 38.94 16.73
CA ARG A 45 26.55 37.83 15.96
C ARG A 45 26.91 36.67 16.87
N LEU A 46 26.81 35.47 16.33
CA LEU A 46 27.40 34.28 16.94
C LEU A 46 28.89 34.23 16.57
N SER A 47 29.77 33.99 17.55
CA SER A 47 31.19 33.74 17.31
C SER A 47 31.55 32.31 17.67
N ASP A 48 32.70 31.84 17.17
CA ASP A 48 33.30 30.56 17.57
C ASP A 48 32.40 29.34 17.31
N ILE A 49 31.77 29.31 16.14
CA ILE A 49 30.99 28.15 15.68
C ILE A 49 31.91 26.93 15.64
N LYS A 50 31.64 25.96 16.52
CA LYS A 50 32.38 24.70 16.56
C LYS A 50 31.92 23.81 15.40
N VAL A 51 32.80 23.65 14.42
CA VAL A 51 32.63 22.67 13.35
C VAL A 51 33.53 21.49 13.69
N GLU A 52 32.93 20.35 14.02
CA GLU A 52 33.64 19.10 14.24
C GLU A 52 33.59 18.27 12.97
N GLY A 53 34.74 17.74 12.55
CA GLY A 53 34.79 16.78 11.44
C GLY A 53 34.25 15.43 11.87
N GLY A 54 33.51 14.77 10.99
CA GLY A 54 33.09 13.38 11.17
C GLY A 54 33.70 12.44 10.15
N TRP A 55 33.50 11.14 10.36
CA TRP A 55 33.92 10.09 9.44
C TRP A 55 32.74 9.20 9.11
N ALA A 56 32.84 8.48 8.00
CA ALA A 56 31.91 7.42 7.64
C ALA A 56 32.64 6.23 7.04
N ALA A 57 32.10 5.04 7.26
CA ALA A 57 32.54 3.82 6.61
C ALA A 57 31.32 3.06 6.10
N VAL A 58 31.43 2.54 4.89
CA VAL A 58 30.43 1.68 4.26
C VAL A 58 31.14 0.42 3.80
N GLY A 59 30.56 -0.73 4.11
CA GLY A 59 31.06 -2.03 3.67
C GLY A 59 29.91 -2.85 3.11
N ASN A 60 30.10 -3.46 1.94
CA ASN A 60 29.14 -4.35 1.31
C ASN A 60 29.82 -5.69 1.00
N ILE A 61 29.13 -6.79 1.24
CA ILE A 61 29.57 -8.15 0.95
C ILE A 61 28.44 -8.82 0.21
N ASP A 62 28.68 -9.23 -1.03
CA ASP A 62 27.73 -9.93 -1.87
C ASP A 62 28.30 -11.32 -2.22
N ALA A 63 27.47 -12.35 -2.09
CA ALA A 63 27.82 -13.72 -2.40
C ALA A 63 26.66 -14.38 -3.18
N ASN A 64 26.98 -14.89 -4.36
CA ASN A 64 26.03 -15.57 -5.25
C ASN A 64 26.42 -17.04 -5.37
N LEU A 65 25.46 -17.94 -5.20
CA LEU A 65 25.62 -19.39 -5.29
C LEU A 65 24.87 -19.90 -6.53
N ALA A 66 25.50 -19.74 -7.70
CA ALA A 66 24.93 -20.06 -9.01
C ALA A 66 23.50 -19.50 -9.14
N ASP A 67 22.54 -20.36 -9.50
CA ASP A 67 21.13 -19.97 -9.63
C ASP A 67 20.34 -20.16 -8.32
N PHE A 68 20.97 -20.68 -7.25
CA PHE A 68 20.27 -21.16 -6.05
C PHE A 68 20.06 -20.07 -5.00
N ALA A 69 21.06 -19.26 -4.70
CA ALA A 69 20.95 -18.27 -3.63
C ALA A 69 21.85 -17.05 -3.86
N ASP A 70 21.32 -15.88 -3.49
CA ASP A 70 22.05 -14.62 -3.45
C ASP A 70 21.96 -14.06 -2.02
N ILE A 71 23.10 -13.73 -1.43
CA ILE A 71 23.20 -13.19 -0.09
C ILE A 71 23.97 -11.88 -0.16
N SER A 72 23.39 -10.81 0.38
CA SER A 72 24.05 -9.52 0.51
C SER A 72 24.01 -9.05 1.95
N PHE A 73 25.11 -8.48 2.39
CA PHE A 73 25.26 -7.83 3.69
C PHE A 73 25.85 -6.45 3.47
N SER A 74 25.19 -5.41 3.99
CA SER A 74 25.68 -4.03 3.94
C SER A 74 25.74 -3.45 5.34
N GLY A 75 26.85 -2.80 5.68
CA GLY A 75 27.01 -2.03 6.90
C GLY A 75 27.37 -0.58 6.58
N ARG A 76 26.76 0.36 7.28
CA ARG A 76 27.09 1.77 7.21
C ARG A 76 27.21 2.34 8.61
N ILE A 77 28.30 3.05 8.87
CA ILE A 77 28.50 3.78 10.12
C ILE A 77 28.98 5.19 9.80
N SER A 78 28.50 6.19 10.53
CA SER A 78 29.00 7.56 10.44
C SER A 78 28.91 8.27 11.78
N SER A 79 29.87 9.15 12.06
CA SER A 79 29.82 9.98 13.25
C SER A 79 29.09 11.30 13.01
N SER A 80 28.70 11.94 14.11
CA SER A 80 28.35 13.37 14.15
C SER A 80 29.46 14.20 13.46
N GLY A 81 29.07 15.24 12.74
CA GLY A 81 29.95 16.08 11.93
C GLY A 81 30.29 15.54 10.54
N PHE A 82 29.83 14.34 10.17
CA PHE A 82 30.01 13.83 8.79
C PHE A 82 28.91 14.38 7.87
N GLY A 83 29.28 14.90 6.70
CA GLY A 83 28.36 15.45 5.72
C GLY A 83 29.03 15.76 4.38
N SER A 84 28.22 16.16 3.40
CA SER A 84 28.71 16.63 2.10
C SER A 84 29.37 18.01 2.21
N ILE A 85 30.28 18.35 1.29
CA ILE A 85 31.10 19.58 1.35
C ILE A 85 30.29 20.88 1.21
N ASP A 86 29.10 20.78 0.61
CA ASP A 86 28.15 21.86 0.36
C ASP A 86 27.25 22.16 1.56
N LYS A 87 27.30 21.34 2.62
CA LYS A 87 26.48 21.52 3.83
C LYS A 87 27.01 22.67 4.69
N SER A 88 26.11 23.57 5.10
CA SER A 88 26.45 24.57 6.13
C SER A 88 26.58 23.91 7.52
N PRO A 89 27.27 24.54 8.50
CA PRO A 89 27.45 23.98 9.83
C PRO A 89 26.16 23.55 10.56
N ASN A 90 25.05 24.26 10.31
CA ASN A 90 23.75 23.92 10.92
C ASN A 90 23.05 22.74 10.21
N GLU A 91 23.46 22.41 8.98
CA GLU A 91 22.89 21.31 8.18
C GLU A 91 23.76 20.04 8.25
N MET A 92 24.95 20.12 8.85
CA MET A 92 25.79 18.97 9.14
C MET A 92 25.07 18.02 10.10
N ASN A 93 25.24 16.72 9.87
CA ASN A 93 24.60 15.70 10.70
C ASN A 93 25.14 15.78 12.13
N ASN A 94 24.25 15.93 13.11
CA ASN A 94 24.62 15.95 14.51
C ASN A 94 24.59 14.56 15.16
N ASP A 95 24.22 13.52 14.44
CA ASP A 95 23.98 12.21 15.05
C ASP A 95 25.00 11.15 14.61
N ASN A 96 25.35 10.27 15.53
CA ASN A 96 26.08 9.05 15.20
C ASN A 96 25.09 8.03 14.64
N TYR A 97 25.32 7.55 13.42
CA TYR A 97 24.45 6.62 12.72
C TYR A 97 25.14 5.28 12.50
N SER A 98 24.40 4.20 12.69
CA SER A 98 24.84 2.84 12.36
C SER A 98 23.68 2.05 11.76
N GLN A 99 23.94 1.40 10.63
CA GLN A 99 22.97 0.58 9.90
C GLN A 99 23.61 -0.75 9.51
N TYR A 100 22.86 -1.82 9.67
CA TYR A 100 23.22 -3.16 9.20
C TYR A 100 22.03 -3.74 8.45
N ASN A 101 22.24 -4.10 7.18
CA ASN A 101 21.24 -4.78 6.36
C ASN A 101 21.78 -6.12 5.90
N PHE A 102 20.90 -7.12 5.92
CA PHE A 102 21.14 -8.46 5.44
C PHE A 102 19.97 -8.85 4.55
N ILE A 103 20.23 -9.26 3.32
CA ILE A 103 19.23 -9.74 2.38
C ILE A 103 19.68 -11.11 1.88
N SER A 104 18.77 -12.06 1.90
CA SER A 104 18.98 -13.41 1.39
C SER A 104 17.83 -13.77 0.46
N ASN A 105 18.15 -14.07 -0.79
CA ASN A 105 17.23 -14.60 -1.77
C ASN A 105 17.63 -16.05 -2.06
N VAL A 106 16.67 -16.97 -1.97
CA VAL A 106 16.90 -18.40 -2.17
C VAL A 106 15.82 -18.95 -3.09
N ASN A 107 16.23 -19.59 -4.18
CA ASN A 107 15.35 -20.35 -5.06
C ASN A 107 15.26 -21.80 -4.59
N ALA A 108 14.47 -22.04 -3.55
CA ALA A 108 14.31 -23.37 -2.94
C ALA A 108 13.74 -24.43 -3.90
N GLY A 109 13.15 -24.01 -5.02
CA GLY A 109 12.67 -24.91 -6.08
C GLY A 109 13.78 -25.76 -6.71
N GLN A 110 15.04 -25.31 -6.68
CA GLN A 110 16.18 -26.04 -7.26
C GLN A 110 16.62 -27.26 -6.44
N ILE A 111 16.22 -27.35 -5.18
CA ILE A 111 16.49 -28.54 -4.33
C ILE A 111 15.57 -29.70 -4.73
N LEU A 112 14.41 -29.39 -5.32
CA LEU A 112 13.42 -30.37 -5.73
C LEU A 112 13.78 -30.98 -7.10
N PRO A 113 13.32 -32.21 -7.41
CA PRO A 113 13.57 -32.83 -8.70
C PRO A 113 13.14 -31.90 -9.86
N PRO A 114 13.98 -31.65 -10.89
CA PRO A 114 13.67 -30.72 -11.97
C PRO A 114 12.37 -31.04 -12.71
N LYS A 115 11.94 -32.32 -12.72
CA LYS A 115 10.69 -32.80 -13.32
C LYS A 115 9.42 -32.28 -12.62
N TRP A 116 9.52 -31.77 -11.40
CA TRP A 116 8.38 -31.23 -10.65
C TRP A 116 8.04 -29.80 -11.07
N GLY A 117 9.03 -29.03 -11.53
CA GLY A 117 8.83 -27.68 -12.07
C GLY A 117 8.32 -26.67 -11.05
N ILE A 118 8.56 -26.90 -9.76
CA ILE A 118 8.08 -26.03 -8.69
C ILE A 118 9.04 -24.85 -8.54
N GLN A 119 8.50 -23.64 -8.54
CA GLN A 119 9.24 -22.40 -8.31
C GLN A 119 8.93 -21.89 -6.91
N ILE A 120 9.95 -21.80 -6.05
CA ILE A 120 9.84 -21.35 -4.66
C ILE A 120 10.89 -20.26 -4.41
N PRO A 121 10.63 -19.01 -4.80
CA PRO A 121 11.54 -17.91 -4.54
C PRO A 121 11.26 -17.37 -3.13
N ILE A 122 12.24 -17.51 -2.25
CA ILE A 122 12.18 -17.08 -0.86
C ILE A 122 13.10 -15.88 -0.70
N SER A 123 12.59 -14.80 -0.11
CA SER A 123 13.38 -13.62 0.23
C SER A 123 13.26 -13.35 1.71
N TYR A 124 14.39 -13.10 2.36
CA TYR A 124 14.47 -12.69 3.75
C TYR A 124 15.34 -11.44 3.85
N THR A 125 14.82 -10.41 4.50
CA THR A 125 15.56 -9.17 4.76
C THR A 125 15.53 -8.85 6.25
N PHE A 126 16.67 -8.46 6.78
CA PHE A 126 16.82 -7.91 8.10
C PHE A 126 17.54 -6.57 7.98
N SER A 127 17.00 -5.53 8.59
CA SER A 127 17.62 -4.22 8.67
C SER A 127 17.53 -3.70 10.10
N LYS A 128 18.61 -3.10 10.58
CA LYS A 128 18.65 -2.42 11.87
C LYS A 128 19.41 -1.12 11.73
N GLU A 129 18.76 -0.04 12.12
CA GLU A 129 19.27 1.32 12.15
C GLU A 129 19.29 1.83 13.58
N ILE A 130 20.39 2.46 13.97
CA ILE A 130 20.61 3.03 15.29
C ILE A 130 21.16 4.43 15.08
N THR A 131 20.40 5.43 15.54
CA THR A 131 20.81 6.82 15.56
C THR A 131 21.00 7.25 17.01
N LYS A 132 22.20 7.70 17.36
CA LYS A 132 22.52 8.24 18.68
C LYS A 132 22.74 9.74 18.54
N PRO A 133 21.83 10.57 19.06
CA PRO A 133 21.95 12.01 18.91
C PRO A 133 23.12 12.55 19.73
N LYS A 134 23.78 13.61 19.25
CA LYS A 134 24.83 14.32 20.00
C LYS A 134 24.24 15.11 21.18
N TYR A 135 23.05 15.67 21.00
CA TYR A 135 22.33 16.43 22.02
C TYR A 135 21.22 15.58 22.65
N ASP A 136 20.94 15.85 23.91
CA ASP A 136 19.85 15.20 24.64
C ASP A 136 18.48 15.62 24.09
N GLY A 137 17.55 14.67 23.95
CA GLY A 137 16.22 14.95 23.38
C GLY A 137 15.32 15.83 24.25
N TYR A 138 15.54 15.86 25.58
CA TYR A 138 14.72 16.63 26.51
C TYR A 138 15.20 18.08 26.65
N TYR A 139 16.49 18.29 26.89
CA TYR A 139 17.06 19.64 27.06
C TYR A 139 17.39 20.31 25.70
N SER A 140 17.68 19.50 24.67
CA SER A 140 18.02 19.91 23.30
C SER A 140 19.29 20.75 23.12
N ASP A 141 19.85 21.32 24.19
CA ASP A 141 21.06 22.15 24.17
C ASP A 141 22.24 21.59 24.98
N LEU A 142 22.00 20.59 25.82
CA LEU A 142 23.04 19.81 26.50
C LEU A 142 23.46 18.61 25.65
N THR A 143 24.75 18.28 25.66
CA THR A 143 25.19 17.06 24.99
C THR A 143 24.70 15.83 25.75
N LEU A 144 24.36 14.77 25.02
CA LEU A 144 23.87 13.53 25.64
C LEU A 144 24.90 12.95 26.62
N ASP A 145 26.19 13.05 26.29
CA ASP A 145 27.28 12.57 27.14
C ASP A 145 27.38 13.36 28.47
N GLU A 146 27.18 14.69 28.44
CA GLU A 146 27.12 15.51 29.65
C GLU A 146 25.95 15.10 30.54
N VAL A 147 24.76 14.92 29.97
CA VAL A 147 23.56 14.49 30.72
C VAL A 147 23.76 13.09 31.32
N ILE A 148 24.34 12.15 30.56
CA ILE A 148 24.66 10.80 31.05
C ILE A 148 25.69 10.86 32.18
N SER A 149 26.68 11.75 32.11
CA SER A 149 27.75 11.84 33.11
C SER A 149 27.23 12.23 34.51
N VAL A 150 26.19 13.08 34.55
CA VAL A 150 25.58 13.61 35.79
C VAL A 150 24.39 12.76 36.25
N SER A 151 23.80 11.94 35.36
CA SER A 151 22.65 11.08 35.69
C SER A 151 23.04 9.88 36.55
N GLN A 152 22.19 9.56 37.55
CA GLN A 152 22.30 8.35 38.36
C GLN A 152 21.92 7.08 37.57
N ASN A 153 21.08 7.20 36.53
CA ASN A 153 20.54 6.10 35.72
C ASN A 153 21.01 6.19 34.26
N LYS A 154 22.33 6.01 34.06
CA LYS A 154 23.01 6.20 32.76
C LYS A 154 22.40 5.39 31.62
N ASP A 155 22.10 4.12 31.85
CA ASP A 155 21.55 3.23 30.82
C ASP A 155 20.14 3.62 30.39
N SER A 156 19.33 4.13 31.33
CA SER A 156 17.98 4.60 31.04
C SER A 156 18.01 5.84 30.14
N VAL A 157 18.84 6.84 30.47
CA VAL A 157 19.01 8.07 29.66
C VAL A 157 19.53 7.74 28.26
N ARG A 158 20.48 6.79 28.17
CA ARG A 158 21.05 6.37 26.89
C ARG A 158 20.04 5.66 26.00
N ASN A 159 19.28 4.72 26.56
CA ASN A 159 18.25 3.98 25.84
C ASN A 159 17.11 4.90 25.42
N GLN A 160 16.74 5.86 26.28
CA GLN A 160 15.71 6.86 25.97
C GLN A 160 16.10 7.74 24.79
N SER A 161 17.36 8.17 24.72
CA SER A 161 17.80 9.12 23.70
C SER A 161 18.13 8.46 22.35
N SER A 162 18.31 7.14 22.31
CA SER A 162 18.67 6.44 21.07
C SER A 162 17.43 6.17 20.22
N VAL A 163 17.50 6.49 18.93
CA VAL A 163 16.48 6.09 17.95
C VAL A 163 16.90 4.76 17.35
N ILE A 164 16.02 3.77 17.42
CA ILE A 164 16.25 2.42 16.91
C ILE A 164 15.10 2.06 15.99
N SER A 165 15.42 1.74 14.75
CA SER A 165 14.47 1.15 13.80
C SER A 165 14.98 -0.21 13.37
N LYS A 166 14.13 -1.23 13.42
CA LYS A 166 14.50 -2.59 13.09
C LYS A 166 13.39 -3.20 12.25
N SER A 167 13.74 -3.59 11.03
CA SER A 167 12.81 -4.19 10.08
C SER A 167 13.20 -5.62 9.77
N LYS A 168 12.22 -6.51 9.78
CA LYS A 168 12.34 -7.90 9.34
C LYS A 168 11.28 -8.15 8.27
N SER A 169 11.68 -8.72 7.15
CA SER A 169 10.73 -9.17 6.14
C SER A 169 11.06 -10.58 5.68
N PHE A 170 10.03 -11.39 5.52
CA PHE A 170 10.10 -12.71 4.92
C PHE A 170 9.03 -12.77 3.84
N SER A 171 9.38 -13.25 2.65
CA SER A 171 8.39 -13.42 1.59
C SER A 171 8.68 -14.62 0.71
N VAL A 172 7.62 -15.28 0.26
CA VAL A 172 7.61 -16.23 -0.83
C VAL A 172 6.67 -15.68 -1.89
N LEU A 173 7.18 -15.19 -3.02
CA LEU A 173 6.38 -14.45 -4.00
C LEU A 173 6.25 -15.23 -5.31
N GLY A 174 5.02 -15.58 -5.70
CA GLY A 174 4.79 -16.32 -6.93
C GLY A 174 5.14 -17.81 -6.84
N LEU A 175 4.98 -18.42 -5.66
CA LEU A 175 5.00 -19.88 -5.49
C LEU A 175 4.04 -20.50 -6.50
N SER A 176 4.58 -21.27 -7.44
CA SER A 176 3.79 -21.82 -8.53
C SER A 176 4.46 -23.08 -9.08
N LYS A 177 3.67 -23.88 -9.79
CA LYS A 177 4.18 -25.04 -10.52
C LYS A 177 4.18 -24.72 -12.00
N ARG A 178 5.35 -24.81 -12.63
CA ARG A 178 5.52 -24.70 -14.06
C ARG A 178 5.28 -26.06 -14.71
N LYS A 179 4.53 -26.07 -15.80
CA LYS A 179 4.33 -27.25 -16.62
C LYS A 179 5.60 -27.59 -17.40
N ILE A 180 6.10 -28.81 -17.26
CA ILE A 180 7.30 -29.29 -17.96
C ILE A 180 6.95 -30.16 -19.17
N ASN A 181 5.86 -30.93 -19.06
CA ASN A 181 5.41 -31.81 -20.14
C ASN A 181 4.60 -31.03 -21.18
N GLN A 182 4.70 -31.44 -22.46
CA GLN A 182 3.99 -30.82 -23.59
C GLN A 182 2.48 -31.11 -23.64
N SER A 183 1.88 -31.67 -22.58
CA SER A 183 0.45 -31.97 -22.56
C SER A 183 -0.39 -30.69 -22.46
N LYS A 184 -1.58 -30.68 -23.07
CA LYS A 184 -2.52 -29.55 -22.97
C LYS A 184 -2.83 -29.23 -21.51
N LYS A 185 -2.73 -27.96 -21.12
CA LYS A 185 -3.14 -27.48 -19.78
C LYS A 185 -4.62 -27.73 -19.60
N LYS A 186 -5.03 -28.26 -18.45
CA LYS A 186 -6.43 -28.47 -18.09
C LYS A 186 -6.85 -27.42 -17.07
N PHE A 187 -8.13 -27.16 -16.93
CA PHE A 187 -8.62 -26.12 -16.00
C PHE A 187 -8.37 -26.49 -14.52
N TYR A 188 -8.33 -27.77 -14.19
CA TYR A 188 -8.05 -28.27 -12.83
C TYR A 188 -6.56 -28.52 -12.56
N ASP A 189 -5.67 -28.20 -13.51
CA ASP A 189 -4.22 -28.35 -13.32
C ASP A 189 -3.74 -27.39 -12.22
N ILE A 190 -2.91 -27.88 -11.28
CA ILE A 190 -2.34 -27.06 -10.20
C ILE A 190 -1.43 -25.94 -10.73
N GLU A 191 -0.94 -26.08 -11.97
CA GLU A 191 -0.19 -25.08 -12.72
C GLU A 191 -1.00 -23.80 -13.03
N ASN A 192 -2.31 -23.79 -12.74
CA ASN A 192 -3.17 -22.60 -12.81
C ASN A 192 -3.16 -21.76 -11.54
N PHE A 193 -2.56 -22.28 -10.45
CA PHE A 193 -2.52 -21.61 -9.16
C PHE A 193 -1.16 -20.96 -8.93
N SER A 194 -1.17 -19.77 -8.34
CA SER A 194 0.03 -19.13 -7.80
C SER A 194 -0.27 -18.52 -6.43
N PHE A 195 0.63 -18.75 -5.48
CA PHE A 195 0.51 -18.31 -4.10
C PHE A 195 1.64 -17.34 -3.77
N SER A 196 1.34 -16.34 -2.96
CA SER A 196 2.33 -15.41 -2.42
C SER A 196 2.08 -15.19 -0.95
N TYR A 197 3.13 -15.17 -0.15
CA TYR A 197 3.09 -14.89 1.27
C TYR A 197 4.18 -13.88 1.60
N ALA A 198 3.86 -12.83 2.35
CA ALA A 198 4.81 -11.82 2.79
C ALA A 198 4.51 -11.38 4.22
N TYR A 199 5.46 -11.57 5.13
CA TYR A 199 5.46 -11.08 6.51
C TYR A 199 6.46 -9.93 6.63
N ASN A 200 6.04 -8.83 7.24
CA ASN A 200 6.90 -7.68 7.55
C ASN A 200 6.67 -7.27 9.01
N GLU A 201 7.74 -7.02 9.72
CA GLU A 201 7.73 -6.52 11.10
C GLU A 201 8.69 -5.35 11.20
N THR A 202 8.24 -4.27 11.83
CA THR A 202 9.04 -3.09 12.11
C THR A 202 8.88 -2.74 13.58
N ASP A 203 10.01 -2.76 14.29
CA ASP A 203 10.14 -2.27 15.65
C ASP A 203 10.78 -0.88 15.59
N TYR A 204 10.15 0.09 16.24
CA TYR A 204 10.64 1.46 16.33
C TYR A 204 10.61 1.96 17.76
N VAL A 205 11.67 2.64 18.16
CA VAL A 205 11.84 3.30 19.45
C VAL A 205 12.53 4.63 19.20
N ASP A 206 12.09 5.68 19.88
CA ASP A 206 12.78 6.97 19.91
C ASP A 206 12.62 7.63 21.28
N PHE A 207 12.88 8.94 21.36
CA PHE A 207 12.76 9.70 22.60
C PHE A 207 11.33 9.73 23.17
N GLU A 208 10.32 9.87 22.30
CA GLU A 208 8.91 10.03 22.65
C GLU A 208 8.16 8.70 22.71
N THR A 209 8.60 7.72 21.94
CA THR A 209 7.98 6.43 21.73
C THR A 209 8.78 5.36 22.45
N ASP A 210 8.18 4.75 23.47
CA ASP A 210 8.82 3.67 24.23
C ASP A 210 8.97 2.41 23.38
N PHE A 211 7.89 2.06 22.65
CA PHE A 211 7.96 1.11 21.56
C PHE A 211 6.82 1.32 20.56
N ASN A 212 7.08 0.95 19.32
CA ASN A 212 6.12 0.83 18.25
C ASN A 212 6.42 -0.45 17.46
N ASN A 213 5.56 -1.46 17.59
CA ASN A 213 5.67 -2.74 16.90
C ASN A 213 4.58 -2.80 15.82
N LYS A 214 4.99 -2.71 14.56
CA LYS A 214 4.13 -2.80 13.40
C LYS A 214 4.39 -4.12 12.67
N LYS A 215 3.36 -4.95 12.56
CA LYS A 215 3.39 -6.23 11.86
C LYS A 215 2.40 -6.22 10.71
N MET A 216 2.80 -6.79 9.58
CA MET A 216 1.96 -6.91 8.40
C MET A 216 2.15 -8.28 7.75
N VAL A 217 1.05 -8.97 7.47
CA VAL A 217 1.03 -10.18 6.64
C VAL A 217 0.17 -9.94 5.42
N ARG A 218 0.65 -10.40 4.27
CA ARG A 218 -0.12 -10.52 3.03
C ARG A 218 -0.03 -11.94 2.53
N ALA A 219 -1.16 -12.61 2.40
CA ALA A 219 -1.26 -13.96 1.85
C ALA A 219 -2.23 -13.95 0.68
N ASN A 220 -1.72 -14.15 -0.52
CA ASN A 220 -2.46 -14.12 -1.77
C ASN A 220 -2.48 -15.50 -2.42
N GLY A 221 -3.65 -15.93 -2.88
CA GLY A 221 -3.81 -17.05 -3.81
C GLY A 221 -4.49 -16.57 -5.08
N THR A 222 -3.89 -16.87 -6.23
CA THR A 222 -4.44 -16.58 -7.55
C THR A 222 -4.68 -17.87 -8.31
N TYR A 223 -5.79 -17.92 -9.05
CA TYR A 223 -6.12 -18.92 -10.05
C TYR A 223 -6.32 -18.21 -11.38
N SER A 224 -5.71 -18.70 -12.45
CA SER A 224 -5.95 -18.17 -13.79
C SER A 224 -5.85 -19.27 -14.84
N TYR A 225 -6.88 -19.37 -15.68
CA TYR A 225 -6.93 -20.33 -16.77
C TYR A 225 -7.57 -19.77 -18.03
N ASN A 226 -6.85 -19.90 -19.14
CA ASN A 226 -7.35 -19.61 -20.47
C ASN A 226 -7.88 -20.91 -21.09
N PHE A 227 -9.18 -20.92 -21.38
CA PHE A 227 -9.83 -22.03 -22.05
C PHE A 227 -9.60 -21.90 -23.56
N ASN A 228 -9.19 -23.01 -24.18
CA ASN A 228 -9.22 -23.11 -25.62
C ASN A 228 -10.60 -23.64 -26.03
N SER A 229 -11.43 -22.76 -26.60
CA SER A 229 -12.76 -23.14 -27.03
C SER A 229 -12.98 -22.83 -28.49
N GLU A 230 -13.49 -23.82 -29.22
CA GLU A 230 -13.86 -23.68 -30.62
C GLU A 230 -15.37 -23.46 -30.73
N PRO A 231 -15.82 -22.49 -31.55
CA PRO A 231 -17.24 -22.22 -31.70
C PRO A 231 -17.95 -23.39 -32.39
N ILE A 232 -19.05 -23.86 -31.80
CA ILE A 232 -19.89 -24.91 -32.35
C ILE A 232 -20.95 -24.25 -33.23
N PHE A 233 -20.93 -24.54 -34.53
CA PHE A 233 -21.94 -24.05 -35.48
C PHE A 233 -23.15 -25.00 -35.50
N ILE A 234 -24.31 -24.48 -35.09
CA ILE A 234 -25.52 -25.30 -34.86
C ILE A 234 -26.08 -25.86 -36.17
N PHE A 235 -26.21 -25.01 -37.19
CA PHE A 235 -26.92 -25.37 -38.44
C PHE A 235 -25.99 -25.64 -39.62
N LYS A 236 -24.67 -25.44 -39.47
CA LYS A 236 -23.71 -25.56 -40.57
C LYS A 236 -23.70 -26.95 -41.22
N LYS A 237 -23.86 -28.02 -40.42
CA LYS A 237 -23.92 -29.40 -40.93
C LYS A 237 -25.24 -29.71 -41.64
N LEU A 238 -26.37 -29.22 -41.12
CA LEU A 238 -27.71 -29.43 -41.72
C LEU A 238 -27.91 -28.64 -43.01
N LEU A 239 -27.36 -27.43 -43.08
CA LEU A 239 -27.51 -26.52 -44.22
C LEU A 239 -26.32 -26.58 -45.19
N SER A 240 -25.44 -27.58 -45.04
CA SER A 240 -24.23 -27.80 -45.85
C SER A 240 -24.51 -27.88 -47.35
N ASN A 241 -25.63 -28.49 -47.76
CA ASN A 241 -25.97 -28.71 -49.16
C ASN A 241 -26.70 -27.53 -49.82
N SER A 242 -27.00 -26.47 -49.06
CA SER A 242 -27.71 -25.31 -49.59
C SER A 242 -26.76 -24.15 -49.85
N ASN A 243 -26.57 -23.78 -51.12
CA ASN A 243 -25.77 -22.63 -51.54
C ASN A 243 -26.56 -21.29 -51.50
N SER A 244 -27.72 -21.27 -50.85
CA SER A 244 -28.53 -20.05 -50.76
C SER A 244 -27.89 -19.02 -49.83
N LYS A 245 -27.63 -17.82 -50.36
CA LYS A 245 -27.14 -16.64 -49.61
C LYS A 245 -28.08 -16.24 -48.47
N TYR A 246 -29.37 -16.56 -48.58
CA TYR A 246 -30.37 -16.26 -47.54
C TYR A 246 -30.21 -17.12 -46.27
N LEU A 247 -29.49 -18.25 -46.36
CA LEU A 247 -29.29 -19.16 -45.24
C LEU A 247 -27.94 -18.96 -44.55
N ASP A 248 -27.10 -18.04 -45.03
CA ASP A 248 -25.76 -17.82 -44.48
C ASP A 248 -25.80 -17.25 -43.06
N PHE A 249 -26.78 -16.40 -42.74
CA PHE A 249 -27.06 -15.98 -41.36
C PHE A 249 -27.31 -17.18 -40.43
N ILE A 250 -28.16 -18.11 -40.84
CA ILE A 250 -28.54 -19.29 -40.03
C ILE A 250 -27.34 -20.26 -39.91
N LYS A 251 -26.57 -20.46 -40.98
CA LYS A 251 -25.34 -21.28 -40.97
C LYS A 251 -24.29 -20.73 -40.01
N ASN A 252 -24.22 -19.40 -39.86
CA ASN A 252 -23.24 -18.71 -39.02
C ASN A 252 -23.64 -18.62 -37.55
N ILE A 253 -24.84 -19.08 -37.17
CA ILE A 253 -25.23 -19.20 -35.76
C ILE A 253 -24.29 -20.20 -35.09
N ASN A 254 -23.55 -19.69 -34.11
CA ASN A 254 -22.56 -20.44 -33.38
C ASN A 254 -22.72 -20.15 -31.88
N ILE A 255 -22.35 -21.14 -31.07
CA ILE A 255 -22.27 -21.00 -29.63
C ILE A 255 -20.90 -21.50 -29.19
N ASN A 256 -20.31 -20.78 -28.27
CA ASN A 256 -19.11 -21.18 -27.59
C ASN A 256 -19.44 -21.57 -26.14
N PRO A 257 -19.40 -22.88 -25.80
CA PRO A 257 -19.88 -23.38 -24.52
C PRO A 257 -18.94 -23.05 -23.35
N LEU A 258 -17.66 -22.81 -23.61
CA LEU A 258 -16.68 -22.50 -22.57
C LEU A 258 -16.33 -21.02 -22.60
N PRO A 259 -16.02 -20.42 -21.43
CA PRO A 259 -15.46 -19.07 -21.39
C PRO A 259 -14.10 -19.03 -22.10
N ASN A 260 -13.54 -17.84 -22.31
CA ASN A 260 -12.19 -17.67 -22.87
C ASN A 260 -11.13 -17.63 -21.77
N ASN A 261 -11.42 -16.89 -20.69
CA ASN A 261 -10.52 -16.78 -19.54
C ASN A 261 -11.35 -16.68 -18.26
N LEU A 262 -10.85 -17.34 -17.21
CA LEU A 262 -11.32 -17.19 -15.85
C LEU A 262 -10.13 -16.95 -14.95
N SER A 263 -10.16 -15.85 -14.20
CA SER A 263 -9.20 -15.59 -13.13
C SER A 263 -9.91 -15.25 -11.84
N PHE A 264 -9.37 -15.74 -10.74
CA PHE A 264 -9.82 -15.46 -9.38
C PHE A 264 -8.59 -15.20 -8.51
N SER A 265 -8.64 -14.20 -7.64
CA SER A 265 -7.60 -13.98 -6.67
C SER A 265 -8.20 -13.61 -5.32
N GLY A 266 -7.69 -14.21 -4.26
CA GLY A 266 -8.01 -13.86 -2.88
C GLY A 266 -6.76 -13.39 -2.15
N ASN A 267 -6.88 -12.37 -1.31
CA ASN A 267 -5.80 -11.78 -0.54
C ASN A 267 -6.25 -11.54 0.90
N PHE A 268 -5.56 -12.17 1.84
CA PHE A 268 -5.63 -11.86 3.27
C PHE A 268 -4.56 -10.82 3.59
N ASP A 269 -4.99 -9.61 3.93
CA ASP A 269 -4.13 -8.55 4.42
C ASP A 269 -4.38 -8.39 5.93
N ARG A 270 -3.34 -8.55 6.74
CA ARG A 270 -3.39 -8.34 8.19
C ARG A 270 -2.35 -7.30 8.56
N LEU A 271 -2.77 -6.25 9.24
CA LEU A 271 -1.88 -5.23 9.79
C LEU A 271 -2.22 -5.02 11.27
N LEU A 272 -1.20 -5.10 12.12
CA LEU A 272 -1.32 -4.87 13.55
C LEU A 272 -0.21 -3.92 13.98
N ASN A 273 -0.58 -2.83 14.64
CA ASN A 273 0.32 -1.82 15.14
C ASN A 273 0.06 -1.61 16.64
N LYS A 274 1.08 -1.83 17.45
CA LYS A 274 1.03 -1.60 18.91
C LYS A 274 2.06 -0.53 19.26
N GLN A 275 1.59 0.59 19.82
CA GLN A 275 2.41 1.75 20.13
C GLN A 275 2.18 2.22 21.57
N LYS A 276 3.27 2.44 22.30
CA LYS A 276 3.23 3.08 23.61
C LYS A 276 4.17 4.29 23.62
N PHE A 277 3.67 5.44 24.03
CA PHE A 277 4.52 6.61 24.27
C PHE A 277 5.25 6.47 25.61
N ARG A 278 6.45 7.06 25.67
CA ARG A 278 7.30 7.02 26.85
C ARG A 278 6.78 7.96 27.92
N GLU A 279 6.78 7.46 29.14
CA GLU A 279 6.53 8.27 30.32
C GLU A 279 7.80 9.06 30.67
N ILE A 280 7.68 10.39 30.69
CA ILE A 280 8.79 11.26 31.09
C ILE A 280 8.81 11.28 32.62
N ASN A 281 9.82 10.65 33.22
CA ASN A 281 10.03 10.69 34.66
C ASN A 281 10.49 12.08 35.09
N TYR A 282 9.58 12.89 35.62
CA TYR A 282 9.93 14.16 36.26
C TYR A 282 10.69 13.88 37.57
N SER A 283 11.84 14.51 37.75
CA SER A 283 12.60 14.42 39.02
C SER A 283 11.71 14.85 40.19
N GLY A 284 11.56 13.97 41.19
CA GLY A 284 10.77 14.23 42.40
C GLY A 284 9.35 13.65 42.41
N ILE A 285 8.91 12.96 41.35
CA ILE A 285 7.61 12.25 41.31
C ILE A 285 7.87 10.75 41.18
N SER A 286 7.37 9.97 42.15
CA SER A 286 7.40 8.51 42.07
C SER A 286 6.45 8.03 40.95
N SER A 287 6.99 7.33 39.96
CA SER A 287 6.23 6.76 38.83
C SER A 287 5.06 5.87 39.24
N ASN A 288 5.10 5.24 40.42
CA ASN A 288 3.99 4.46 40.99
C ASN A 288 2.71 5.28 41.28
N ASN A 289 2.80 6.61 41.36
CA ASN A 289 1.66 7.49 41.62
C ASN A 289 1.10 8.12 40.32
N GLN A 290 1.60 7.74 39.14
CA GLN A 290 1.16 8.25 37.86
C GLN A 290 0.22 7.26 37.16
N ILE A 291 -0.79 7.80 36.47
CA ILE A 291 -1.60 6.99 35.56
C ILE A 291 -0.71 6.67 34.35
N PRO A 292 -0.47 5.38 34.03
CA PRO A 292 0.42 5.01 32.94
C PRO A 292 -0.19 5.44 31.60
N ILE A 293 0.67 5.77 30.64
CA ILE A 293 0.22 6.07 29.29
C ILE A 293 -0.36 4.79 28.68
N PRO A 294 -1.58 4.82 28.11
CA PRO A 294 -2.22 3.63 27.58
C PRO A 294 -1.49 3.10 26.34
N LEU A 295 -1.56 1.77 26.15
CA LEU A 295 -1.16 1.14 24.90
C LEU A 295 -2.17 1.50 23.81
N LEU A 296 -1.68 2.00 22.68
CA LEU A 296 -2.48 2.21 21.48
C LEU A 296 -2.34 0.99 20.58
N VAL A 297 -3.47 0.35 20.28
CA VAL A 297 -3.54 -0.80 19.38
C VAL A 297 -4.40 -0.42 18.18
N GLN A 298 -3.81 -0.52 16.99
CA GLN A 298 -4.49 -0.35 15.70
C GLN A 298 -4.37 -1.66 14.92
N ALA A 299 -5.49 -2.22 14.50
CA ALA A 299 -5.53 -3.41 13.68
C ALA A 299 -6.37 -3.14 12.43
N ASN A 300 -5.89 -3.62 11.30
CA ASN A 300 -6.59 -3.56 10.02
C ASN A 300 -6.50 -4.94 9.36
N TYR A 301 -7.54 -5.74 9.55
CA TYR A 301 -7.65 -7.10 9.04
C TYR A 301 -8.65 -7.09 7.90
N LEU A 302 -8.18 -7.37 6.68
CA LEU A 302 -8.96 -7.31 5.46
C LEU A 302 -8.86 -8.63 4.70
N PHE A 303 -9.94 -9.01 4.05
CA PHE A 303 -9.91 -10.05 3.03
C PHE A 303 -10.47 -9.46 1.74
N ARG A 304 -9.70 -9.56 0.66
CA ARG A 304 -10.09 -9.00 -0.63
C ARG A 304 -10.09 -10.09 -1.67
N TRP A 305 -11.11 -10.15 -2.50
CA TRP A 305 -11.11 -11.03 -3.66
C TRP A 305 -11.51 -10.30 -4.92
N SER A 306 -10.99 -10.78 -6.04
CA SER A 306 -11.38 -10.31 -7.36
C SER A 306 -11.53 -11.45 -8.33
N MET A 307 -12.49 -11.33 -9.23
CA MET A 307 -12.79 -12.28 -10.28
C MET A 307 -12.89 -11.56 -11.62
N SER A 308 -12.30 -12.15 -12.66
CA SER A 308 -12.46 -11.70 -14.03
C SER A 308 -12.83 -12.89 -14.90
N LEU A 309 -13.93 -12.73 -15.63
CA LEU A 309 -14.47 -13.71 -16.57
C LEU A 309 -14.63 -13.03 -17.92
N SER A 310 -14.01 -13.59 -18.95
CA SER A 310 -14.24 -13.21 -20.34
C SER A 310 -14.82 -14.39 -21.09
N HIS A 311 -15.97 -14.19 -21.75
CA HIS A 311 -16.69 -15.22 -22.48
C HIS A 311 -17.26 -14.66 -23.78
N ASN A 312 -16.65 -15.04 -24.89
CA ASN A 312 -17.25 -14.94 -26.22
C ASN A 312 -18.34 -16.00 -26.32
N LEU A 313 -19.58 -15.68 -25.94
CA LEU A 313 -20.73 -16.60 -26.04
C LEU A 313 -20.98 -17.04 -27.48
N THR A 314 -20.76 -16.14 -28.43
CA THR A 314 -20.74 -16.40 -29.87
C THR A 314 -19.60 -15.58 -30.50
N ASN A 315 -19.28 -15.81 -31.77
CA ASN A 315 -18.34 -14.99 -32.53
C ASN A 315 -18.74 -13.51 -32.61
N SER A 316 -20.01 -13.19 -32.32
CA SER A 316 -20.55 -11.84 -32.39
C SER A 316 -21.01 -11.31 -31.04
N LEU A 317 -20.96 -12.10 -29.96
CA LEU A 317 -21.38 -11.73 -28.61
C LEU A 317 -20.25 -12.03 -27.61
N ASN A 318 -19.64 -10.98 -27.09
CA ASN A 318 -18.62 -11.04 -26.05
C ASN A 318 -19.19 -10.51 -24.73
N LEU A 319 -18.94 -11.23 -23.65
CA LEU A 319 -19.26 -10.85 -22.28
C LEU A 319 -17.96 -10.75 -21.49
N ASN A 320 -17.74 -9.62 -20.81
CA ASN A 320 -16.70 -9.46 -19.80
C ASN A 320 -17.37 -9.11 -18.48
N TYR A 321 -17.05 -9.88 -17.45
CA TYR A 321 -17.54 -9.67 -16.10
C TYR A 321 -16.35 -9.57 -15.15
N ASN A 322 -16.26 -8.46 -14.43
CA ASN A 322 -15.28 -8.25 -13.38
C ASN A 322 -16.00 -7.98 -12.07
N ALA A 323 -15.58 -8.63 -11.00
CA ALA A 323 -16.08 -8.39 -9.66
C ALA A 323 -14.92 -8.24 -8.69
N THR A 324 -15.03 -7.29 -7.77
CA THR A 324 -14.07 -7.04 -6.69
C THR A 324 -14.83 -6.86 -5.39
N ASN A 325 -14.29 -7.41 -4.31
CA ASN A 325 -14.90 -7.34 -3.01
C ASN A 325 -13.84 -7.12 -1.96
N ASP A 326 -14.07 -6.13 -1.09
CA ASP A 326 -13.26 -5.87 0.07
C ASP A 326 -14.09 -6.16 1.31
N ASN A 327 -13.58 -7.05 2.15
CA ASN A 327 -14.17 -7.40 3.42
C ASN A 327 -13.28 -6.89 4.56
N ILE A 328 -13.93 -6.47 5.63
CA ILE A 328 -13.30 -6.04 6.87
C ILE A 328 -13.60 -7.07 7.96
N ILE A 329 -12.57 -7.45 8.72
CA ILE A 329 -12.73 -8.31 9.88
C ILE A 329 -12.80 -7.41 11.11
N ASN A 330 -13.93 -7.44 11.82
CA ASN A 330 -14.09 -6.71 13.07
C ASN A 330 -13.30 -7.38 14.20
N VAL A 331 -12.15 -6.80 14.54
CA VAL A 331 -11.26 -7.35 15.59
C VAL A 331 -11.90 -7.39 16.98
N ASN A 332 -12.94 -6.60 17.24
CA ASN A 332 -13.67 -6.67 18.51
C ASN A 332 -14.43 -7.99 18.64
N ASN A 333 -14.90 -8.57 17.53
CA ASN A 333 -15.57 -9.87 17.54
C ASN A 333 -14.58 -11.02 17.84
N ILE A 334 -13.30 -10.85 17.49
CA ILE A 334 -12.23 -11.83 17.76
C ILE A 334 -11.86 -11.83 19.25
N LEU A 335 -11.80 -10.65 19.86
CA LEU A 335 -11.38 -10.47 21.27
C LEU A 335 -12.51 -10.78 22.27
N GLY A 336 -13.79 -10.77 21.85
CA GLY A 336 -14.92 -10.90 22.77
C GLY A 336 -15.07 -9.69 23.70
N THR A 337 -15.94 -9.80 24.72
CA THR A 337 -16.23 -8.68 25.65
C THR A 337 -15.18 -8.50 26.76
N ASP A 338 -14.36 -9.52 27.02
CA ASP A 338 -13.58 -9.64 28.26
C ASP A 338 -12.06 -9.55 28.07
N LEU A 339 -11.54 -9.54 26.84
CA LEU A 339 -10.09 -9.49 26.59
C LEU A 339 -9.57 -8.07 26.37
N LYS A 340 -8.39 -7.78 26.94
CA LYS A 340 -7.67 -6.53 26.74
C LYS A 340 -7.16 -6.50 25.30
N LYS A 341 -7.25 -5.34 24.63
CA LYS A 341 -6.75 -5.14 23.24
C LYS A 341 -5.26 -5.51 23.08
N ASP A 342 -4.53 -5.55 24.18
CA ASP A 342 -3.13 -5.95 24.28
C ASP A 342 -2.89 -7.41 23.84
N ASP A 343 -3.89 -8.30 23.95
CA ASP A 343 -3.75 -9.73 23.64
C ASP A 343 -3.91 -10.04 22.14
N LEU A 344 -4.38 -9.08 21.34
CA LEU A 344 -4.60 -9.26 19.90
C LEU A 344 -3.30 -9.62 19.18
N ASN A 345 -3.32 -10.71 18.42
CA ASN A 345 -2.20 -11.16 17.59
C ASN A 345 -2.55 -11.11 16.10
N LEU A 346 -1.51 -10.96 15.30
CA LEU A 346 -1.60 -10.84 13.83
C LEU A 346 -2.24 -12.05 13.15
N PHE A 347 -2.06 -13.23 13.73
CA PHE A 347 -2.51 -14.51 13.17
C PHE A 347 -3.81 -15.02 13.79
N ASP A 348 -4.42 -14.25 14.69
CA ASP A 348 -5.71 -14.61 15.26
C ASP A 348 -6.76 -14.68 14.15
N ASP A 349 -7.46 -15.80 14.09
CA ASP A 349 -8.50 -16.09 13.11
C ASP A 349 -8.10 -15.72 11.66
N PHE A 350 -6.87 -16.11 11.28
CA PHE A 350 -6.22 -15.63 10.06
C PHE A 350 -7.04 -15.87 8.78
N LEU A 351 -7.74 -17.01 8.69
CA LEU A 351 -8.55 -17.38 7.51
C LEU A 351 -9.97 -16.78 7.52
N ASN A 352 -10.31 -15.95 8.50
CA ASN A 352 -11.59 -15.26 8.53
C ASN A 352 -11.73 -14.30 7.34
N ILE A 353 -12.85 -14.44 6.65
CA ILE A 353 -13.22 -13.68 5.45
C ILE A 353 -13.90 -12.37 5.83
N GLY A 354 -14.37 -12.20 7.07
CA GLY A 354 -14.98 -10.98 7.58
C GLY A 354 -16.32 -10.64 6.96
N ASP A 355 -16.77 -9.43 7.24
CA ASP A 355 -17.99 -8.85 6.70
C ASP A 355 -17.67 -8.01 5.46
N VAL A 356 -18.58 -8.01 4.49
CA VAL A 356 -18.42 -7.26 3.24
C VAL A 356 -18.48 -5.76 3.54
N ASP A 357 -17.46 -5.01 3.16
CA ASP A 357 -17.39 -3.54 3.31
C ASP A 357 -17.62 -2.83 1.97
N TYR A 358 -17.07 -3.40 0.89
CA TYR A 358 -17.19 -2.86 -0.45
C TYR A 358 -17.35 -3.99 -1.48
N PHE A 359 -18.27 -3.82 -2.43
CA PHE A 359 -18.44 -4.73 -3.54
C PHE A 359 -18.69 -3.95 -4.83
N ASN A 360 -17.88 -4.20 -5.85
CA ASN A 360 -18.00 -3.58 -7.15
C ASN A 360 -18.01 -4.63 -8.25
N GLN A 361 -18.92 -4.48 -9.20
CA GLN A 361 -19.00 -5.31 -10.38
C GLN A 361 -19.16 -4.48 -11.64
N ASN A 362 -18.51 -4.91 -12.70
CA ASN A 362 -18.64 -4.36 -14.05
C ASN A 362 -18.95 -5.49 -15.03
N LEU A 363 -20.09 -5.37 -15.69
CA LEU A 363 -20.52 -6.23 -16.78
C LEU A 363 -20.48 -5.44 -18.08
N THR A 364 -19.68 -5.88 -19.03
CA THR A 364 -19.64 -5.35 -20.39
C THR A 364 -20.06 -6.41 -21.38
N ILE A 365 -21.12 -6.14 -22.15
CA ILE A 365 -21.61 -7.01 -23.23
C ILE A 365 -21.40 -6.27 -24.54
N ASN A 366 -20.65 -6.87 -25.45
CA ASN A 366 -20.43 -6.37 -26.80
C ASN A 366 -21.11 -7.32 -27.79
N TYR A 367 -22.11 -6.81 -28.51
CA TYR A 367 -22.83 -7.54 -29.55
C TYR A 367 -22.63 -6.89 -30.92
N SER A 368 -21.86 -7.54 -31.77
CA SER A 368 -21.81 -7.24 -33.20
C SER A 368 -23.05 -7.82 -33.87
N LEU A 369 -23.95 -6.96 -34.32
CA LEU A 369 -25.18 -7.37 -34.98
C LEU A 369 -24.83 -8.02 -36.33
N PRO A 370 -25.23 -9.29 -36.59
CA PRO A 370 -24.85 -10.02 -37.79
C PRO A 370 -25.63 -9.61 -39.06
N LEU A 371 -25.92 -8.31 -39.22
CA LEU A 371 -26.61 -7.74 -40.39
C LEU A 371 -25.83 -7.99 -41.69
N SER A 372 -24.49 -8.11 -41.60
CA SER A 372 -23.66 -8.44 -42.74
C SER A 372 -23.90 -9.80 -43.35
N SER A 373 -24.51 -10.73 -42.60
CA SER A 373 -24.87 -12.06 -43.08
C SER A 373 -26.30 -12.10 -43.66
N ILE A 374 -27.06 -11.01 -43.57
CA ILE A 374 -28.42 -10.92 -44.12
C ILE A 374 -28.32 -10.27 -45.51
N PRO A 375 -28.88 -10.90 -46.57
CA PRO A 375 -28.89 -10.31 -47.90
C PRO A 375 -29.49 -8.90 -47.91
N TYR A 376 -28.92 -8.03 -48.73
CA TYR A 376 -29.28 -6.60 -48.85
C TYR A 376 -28.95 -5.71 -47.64
N LEU A 377 -28.44 -6.25 -46.52
CA LEU A 377 -28.04 -5.49 -45.33
C LEU A 377 -26.52 -5.47 -45.06
N ASP A 378 -25.71 -6.00 -45.98
CA ASP A 378 -24.24 -6.07 -45.86
C ASP A 378 -23.50 -4.73 -45.90
N PHE A 379 -24.23 -3.67 -46.23
CA PHE A 379 -23.78 -2.29 -46.17
C PHE A 379 -23.82 -1.72 -44.74
N ILE A 380 -24.51 -2.39 -43.81
CA ILE A 380 -24.64 -1.95 -42.42
C ILE A 380 -23.67 -2.75 -41.55
N GLN A 381 -22.75 -2.06 -40.89
CA GLN A 381 -21.97 -2.61 -39.79
C GLN A 381 -22.44 -1.96 -38.50
N SER A 382 -23.01 -2.74 -37.60
CA SER A 382 -23.53 -2.22 -36.34
C SER A 382 -23.04 -3.02 -35.14
N SER A 383 -22.58 -2.33 -34.11
CA SER A 383 -22.18 -2.90 -32.83
C SER A 383 -22.99 -2.26 -31.71
N TYR A 384 -23.51 -3.10 -30.83
CA TYR A 384 -24.17 -2.70 -29.60
C TYR A 384 -23.25 -3.02 -28.42
N THR A 385 -23.01 -2.05 -27.56
CA THR A 385 -22.27 -2.23 -26.31
C THR A 385 -23.18 -1.83 -25.16
N TYR A 386 -23.30 -2.74 -24.19
CA TYR A 386 -23.93 -2.51 -22.90
C TYR A 386 -22.86 -2.58 -21.81
N SER A 387 -22.76 -1.55 -20.97
CA SER A 387 -21.90 -1.54 -19.78
C SER A 387 -22.76 -1.25 -18.56
N GLY A 388 -22.83 -2.23 -17.65
CA GLY A 388 -23.47 -2.10 -16.35
C GLY A 388 -22.42 -2.11 -15.25
N ASN A 389 -22.43 -1.10 -14.39
CA ASN A 389 -21.64 -1.06 -13.17
C ASN A 389 -22.57 -1.07 -11.97
N PHE A 390 -22.25 -1.88 -10.97
CA PHE A 390 -22.94 -1.89 -9.68
C PHE A 390 -21.89 -1.79 -8.57
N ASN A 391 -22.12 -0.88 -7.65
CA ASN A 391 -21.29 -0.66 -6.50
C ASN A 391 -22.17 -0.70 -5.24
N TRP A 392 -21.74 -1.45 -4.24
CA TRP A 392 -22.31 -1.49 -2.90
C TRP A 392 -21.21 -1.17 -1.90
N GLN A 393 -21.51 -0.27 -0.97
CA GLN A 393 -20.60 0.10 0.11
C GLN A 393 -21.35 0.08 1.43
N SER A 394 -20.80 -0.61 2.42
CA SER A 394 -21.34 -0.67 3.77
C SER A 394 -21.31 0.71 4.43
N GLY A 395 -22.30 0.97 5.28
CA GLY A 395 -22.31 2.13 6.16
C GLY A 395 -21.36 1.95 7.34
N SER A 396 -20.90 3.04 7.94
CA SER A 396 -20.12 2.96 9.17
C SER A 396 -20.98 2.46 10.34
N ASP A 397 -20.43 1.51 11.12
CA ASP A 397 -21.06 1.00 12.35
C ASP A 397 -21.35 2.10 13.40
N ILE A 398 -20.75 3.29 13.27
CA ILE A 398 -21.06 4.41 14.17
C ILE A 398 -22.53 4.83 14.08
N LEU A 399 -23.17 4.61 12.92
CA LEU A 399 -24.57 4.93 12.68
C LEU A 399 -25.52 3.93 13.37
N ASN A 400 -25.06 2.72 13.72
CA ASN A 400 -25.84 1.77 14.51
C ASN A 400 -26.13 2.27 15.93
N ASN A 401 -25.35 3.22 16.45
CA ASN A 401 -25.57 3.79 17.78
C ASN A 401 -26.35 5.11 17.73
N VAL A 402 -26.72 5.59 16.54
CA VAL A 402 -27.45 6.85 16.38
C VAL A 402 -28.95 6.55 16.35
N THR A 403 -29.65 7.03 17.36
CA THR A 403 -31.12 6.96 17.46
C THR A 403 -31.74 8.28 17.01
N ASP A 404 -32.74 8.21 16.13
CA ASP A 404 -33.59 9.35 15.83
C ASP A 404 -34.39 9.77 17.08
N SER A 405 -34.94 10.98 17.06
CA SER A 405 -35.86 11.56 18.04
C SER A 405 -37.06 10.67 18.42
N ASN A 406 -37.42 9.71 17.55
CA ASN A 406 -38.47 8.71 17.79
C ASN A 406 -37.95 7.41 18.44
N GLY A 407 -36.68 7.34 18.83
CA GLY A 407 -36.04 6.15 19.41
C GLY A 407 -35.72 5.03 18.41
N ILE A 408 -35.86 5.29 17.11
CA ILE A 408 -35.50 4.33 16.05
C ILE A 408 -34.01 4.45 15.75
N VAL A 409 -33.29 3.33 15.85
CA VAL A 409 -31.88 3.21 15.47
C VAL A 409 -31.76 3.31 13.94
N LEU A 410 -30.89 4.20 13.45
CA LEU A 410 -30.68 4.40 12.01
C LEU A 410 -30.11 3.16 11.29
N GLY A 411 -29.35 2.34 12.01
CA GLY A 411 -28.76 1.10 11.50
C GLY A 411 -27.64 1.33 10.47
N ASN A 412 -27.15 0.24 9.88
CA ASN A 412 -26.11 0.28 8.85
C ASN A 412 -26.71 0.73 7.51
N ILE A 413 -26.64 2.04 7.24
CA ILE A 413 -27.05 2.62 5.96
C ILE A 413 -25.98 2.31 4.91
N SER A 414 -26.19 1.23 4.17
CA SER A 414 -25.36 0.89 3.01
C SER A 414 -25.78 1.72 1.81
N THR A 415 -24.82 2.10 0.97
CA THR A 415 -25.09 2.84 -0.27
C THR A 415 -24.99 1.91 -1.46
N ILE A 416 -25.91 2.06 -2.40
CA ILE A 416 -25.95 1.30 -3.66
C ILE A 416 -25.92 2.29 -4.81
N GLN A 417 -25.04 2.05 -5.76
CA GLN A 417 -24.91 2.86 -6.97
C GLN A 417 -24.96 1.94 -8.19
N ASN A 418 -25.73 2.38 -9.18
CA ASN A 418 -25.87 1.70 -10.45
C ASN A 418 -25.58 2.67 -11.58
N SER A 419 -24.80 2.22 -12.57
CA SER A 419 -24.60 2.94 -13.82
C SER A 419 -24.90 2.00 -14.97
N ASN A 420 -25.66 2.48 -15.95
CA ASN A 420 -25.96 1.74 -17.17
C ASN A 420 -25.63 2.63 -18.36
N ASN A 421 -24.76 2.15 -19.24
CA ASN A 421 -24.43 2.81 -20.48
C ASN A 421 -24.72 1.89 -21.66
N GLN A 422 -25.48 2.40 -22.62
CA GLN A 422 -25.86 1.70 -23.85
C GLN A 422 -25.38 2.52 -25.04
N SER A 423 -24.62 1.90 -25.91
CA SER A 423 -24.12 2.53 -27.12
C SER A 423 -24.43 1.63 -28.31
N ILE A 424 -25.06 2.19 -29.33
CA ILE A 424 -25.21 1.57 -30.64
C ILE A 424 -24.42 2.42 -31.62
N VAL A 425 -23.42 1.81 -32.25
CA VAL A 425 -22.66 2.43 -33.32
C VAL A 425 -23.02 1.71 -34.61
N ALA A 426 -23.52 2.45 -35.59
CA ALA A 426 -23.85 1.93 -36.92
C ALA A 426 -23.06 2.70 -37.98
N SER A 427 -22.31 1.97 -38.80
CA SER A 427 -21.57 2.48 -39.96
C SER A 427 -22.26 2.00 -41.23
N LEU A 428 -22.58 2.94 -42.13
CA LEU A 428 -23.25 2.67 -43.39
C LEU A 428 -22.25 2.82 -44.56
N ASN A 429 -21.99 1.74 -45.28
CA ASN A 429 -21.14 1.73 -46.46
C ASN A 429 -21.98 1.89 -47.72
N PHE A 430 -22.10 3.12 -48.21
CA PHE A 430 -22.94 3.43 -49.37
C PHE A 430 -22.45 2.77 -50.67
N ASP A 431 -21.16 2.47 -50.82
CA ASP A 431 -20.66 1.77 -52.00
C ASP A 431 -21.22 0.35 -52.12
N LYS A 432 -21.40 -0.36 -51.00
CA LYS A 432 -22.08 -1.66 -50.97
C LYS A 432 -23.58 -1.51 -51.17
N PHE A 433 -24.18 -0.48 -50.57
CA PHE A 433 -25.60 -0.17 -50.72
C PHE A 433 -25.99 0.00 -52.20
N TYR A 434 -25.30 0.87 -52.94
CA TYR A 434 -25.60 1.12 -54.36
C TYR A 434 -25.33 -0.10 -55.26
N ARG A 435 -24.36 -0.97 -54.89
CA ARG A 435 -24.12 -2.23 -55.60
C ARG A 435 -25.26 -3.24 -55.43
N ASN A 436 -25.85 -3.31 -54.24
CA ASN A 436 -26.97 -4.19 -53.96
C ASN A 436 -28.28 -3.71 -54.58
N PHE A 437 -28.54 -2.40 -54.52
CA PHE A 437 -29.75 -1.78 -55.07
C PHE A 437 -29.49 -1.21 -56.47
N LYS A 438 -29.34 -2.10 -57.46
CA LYS A 438 -29.08 -1.77 -58.87
C LYS A 438 -30.06 -0.78 -59.51
N PHE A 439 -31.24 -0.54 -58.91
CA PHE A 439 -32.25 0.41 -59.40
C PHE A 439 -31.82 1.89 -59.27
N LEU A 440 -30.92 2.23 -58.34
CA LEU A 440 -30.39 3.59 -58.17
C LEU A 440 -29.25 3.92 -59.15
N ASN A 441 -28.69 2.91 -59.81
CA ASN A 441 -27.67 3.08 -60.87
C ASN A 441 -28.26 3.25 -62.27
N LYS A 442 -29.59 3.36 -62.40
CA LYS A 442 -30.18 3.85 -63.65
C LYS A 442 -29.84 5.33 -63.77
N LYS A 443 -28.98 5.67 -64.75
CA LYS A 443 -28.71 7.05 -65.18
C LYS A 443 -30.03 7.84 -65.20
N ILE A 444 -30.22 8.73 -64.23
CA ILE A 444 -31.19 9.81 -64.36
C ILE A 444 -30.62 10.71 -65.46
N HIS A 445 -31.16 10.62 -66.67
CA HIS A 445 -30.99 11.68 -67.65
C HIS A 445 -31.72 12.91 -67.09
N PHE A 446 -30.98 13.80 -66.42
CA PHE A 446 -31.43 15.18 -66.31
C PHE A 446 -31.34 15.78 -67.71
N LEU A 447 -32.51 15.95 -68.32
CA LEU A 447 -32.71 16.83 -69.46
C LEU A 447 -33.10 18.19 -68.88
N ILE A 448 -32.11 19.09 -68.83
CA ILE A 448 -32.12 20.50 -69.27
C ILE A 448 -30.79 21.11 -68.84
#